data_AF-A0A058ZMD3-F1
#
_entry.id   AF-A0A058ZMD3-F1
#
_cell.length_a   1.000
_cell.length_b   1.000
_cell.length_c   1.000
_cell.angle_alpha   90.00
_cell.angle_beta   90.00
_cell.angle_gamma   90.00
#
_symmetry.space_group_name_H-M   'P 1'
#
loop_
_entity.id
_entity.type
_entity.pdbx_description
1 polymer ?
#
loop_
_entity_poly.entity_id
_entity_poly.type
_entity_poly.pdbx_seq_one_letter_code
_entity_poly.pdbx_strand_id
1 'polypeptide(L)' 'MKAIHPTLFMQLMSLPSSVRTDLLELLGATPVEDAQLREMLAEATASLADSDINEPVPAI' A
#
# COMPACT_ATOMS: atom_id res chain seq x y z
N MET A 1 10.61 -21.97 -2.72
CA MET A 1 9.16 -21.87 -2.44
C MET A 1 8.85 -20.38 -2.33
N LYS A 2 8.00 -19.81 -3.19
CA LYS A 2 7.53 -18.43 -3.03
C LYS A 2 6.57 -18.42 -1.83
N ALA A 3 7.09 -18.10 -0.66
CA ALA A 3 6.30 -18.01 0.55
C ALA A 3 5.53 -16.69 0.51
N ILE A 4 4.20 -16.74 0.66
CA ILE A 4 3.42 -15.54 0.90
C ILE A 4 3.81 -15.05 2.29
N HIS A 5 4.36 -13.84 2.39
CA HIS A 5 4.68 -13.25 3.70
C HIS A 5 3.39 -12.75 4.34
N PRO A 6 2.91 -13.38 5.42
CA PRO A 6 1.61 -13.05 6.00
C PRO A 6 1.54 -11.58 6.45
N THR A 7 2.65 -11.02 6.92
CA THR A 7 2.72 -9.60 7.33
C THR A 7 2.56 -8.64 6.16
N LEU A 8 3.17 -8.92 5.00
CA LEU A 8 3.04 -8.08 3.80
C LEU A 8 1.64 -8.18 3.22
N PHE A 9 1.08 -9.39 3.24
CA PHE A 9 -0.31 -9.62 2.83
C PHE A 9 -1.29 -8.87 3.72
N MET A 10 -1.09 -8.88 5.05
CA MET A 10 -1.93 -8.11 5.97
C MET A 10 -1.84 -6.61 5.73
N GLN A 11 -0.64 -6.07 5.47
CA GLN A 11 -0.48 -4.64 5.12
C GLN A 11 -1.21 -4.29 3.83
N LEU A 12 -1.05 -5.11 2.79
CA LEU A 12 -1.77 -4.94 1.52
C LEU A 12 -3.29 -4.96 1.71
N MET A 13 -3.80 -5.84 2.57
CA MET A 13 -5.23 -5.94 2.87
C MET A 13 -5.79 -4.75 3.65
N SER A 14 -4.95 -4.07 4.44
CA SER A 14 -5.31 -2.86 5.17
C SER A 14 -5.34 -1.59 4.31
N LEU A 15 -4.83 -1.63 3.07
CA LEU A 15 -4.88 -0.49 2.15
C LEU A 15 -6.29 -0.27 1.57
N PRO A 16 -6.62 0.98 1.17
CA PRO A 16 -7.85 1.28 0.45
C PRO A 16 -8.02 0.45 -0.82
N SER A 17 -9.28 0.16 -1.16
CA SER A 17 -9.66 -0.74 -2.26
C SER A 17 -8.96 -0.45 -3.58
N SER A 18 -8.80 0.83 -3.94
CA SER A 18 -8.16 1.25 -5.19
C SER A 18 -6.67 0.89 -5.19
N VAL A 19 -5.93 1.31 -4.16
CA VAL A 19 -4.49 1.07 -4.00
C VAL A 19 -4.17 -0.43 -3.91
N ARG A 20 -5.01 -1.17 -3.17
CA ARG A 20 -4.86 -2.63 -3.05
C ARG A 20 -5.03 -3.34 -4.39
N THR A 21 -5.97 -2.89 -5.22
CA THR A 21 -6.24 -3.51 -6.54
C THR A 21 -5.07 -3.31 -7.49
N ASP A 22 -4.51 -2.10 -7.56
CA ASP A 22 -3.32 -1.80 -8.38
C ASP A 22 -2.10 -2.63 -7.95
N LEU A 23 -1.86 -2.73 -6.64
CA LEU A 23 -0.75 -3.51 -6.11
C LEU A 23 -0.92 -5.02 -6.35
N LEU A 24 -2.15 -5.56 -6.25
CA LEU A 24 -2.43 -6.96 -6.56
C LEU A 24 -2.26 -7.26 -8.05
N GLU A 25 -2.64 -6.35 -8.94
CA GLU A 25 -2.45 -6.50 -10.38
C GLU A 25 -0.95 -6.54 -10.74
N LEU A 26 -0.15 -5.64 -10.15
CA LEU A 26 1.30 -5.62 -10.33
C LEU A 26 1.98 -6.92 -9.83
N LEU A 27 1.58 -7.42 -8.66
CA LEU A 27 2.08 -8.67 -8.08
C LEU A 27 1.67 -9.91 -8.89
N GLY A 28 0.53 -9.85 -9.59
CA GLY A 28 0.09 -10.89 -10.51
C GLY A 28 0.87 -10.89 -11.82
N ALA A 29 1.28 -9.72 -12.30
CA ALA A 29 1.98 -9.54 -13.57
C ALA A 29 3.52 -9.70 -13.45
N THR A 30 4.10 -9.40 -12.28
CA THR A 30 5.56 -9.37 -12.11
C THR A 30 6.01 -10.06 -10.81
N PRO A 31 7.08 -10.87 -10.86
CA PRO A 31 7.71 -11.38 -9.65
C PRO A 31 8.43 -10.22 -8.93
N VAL A 32 7.84 -9.74 -7.84
CA VAL A 32 8.42 -8.70 -6.99
C VAL A 32 9.13 -9.37 -5.81
N GLU A 33 10.35 -8.93 -5.50
CA GLU A 33 11.11 -9.35 -4.33
C GLU A 33 10.51 -8.73 -3.05
N ASP A 34 10.63 -9.42 -1.92
CA ASP A 34 10.01 -8.98 -0.65
C ASP A 34 10.49 -7.60 -0.18
N ALA A 35 11.75 -7.27 -0.44
CA ALA A 35 12.32 -5.97 -0.13
C ALA A 35 11.63 -4.85 -0.91
N GLN A 36 11.42 -5.07 -2.21
CA GLN A 36 10.76 -4.11 -3.08
C GLN A 36 9.27 -3.95 -2.73
N LEU A 37 8.58 -5.05 -2.42
CA LEU A 37 7.18 -4.99 -1.97
C LEU A 37 7.02 -4.19 -0.66
N ARG A 38 7.98 -4.32 0.27
CA ARG A 38 7.99 -3.53 1.51
C ARG A 38 8.12 -2.02 1.25
N GLU A 39 8.98 -1.62 0.32
CA GLU A 39 9.14 -0.21 -0.04
C GLU A 39 7.87 0.34 -0.68
N MET A 40 7.26 -0.41 -1.59
CA MET A 40 6.00 0.00 -2.24
C MET A 40 4.84 0.15 -1.25
N LEU A 41 4.72 -0.77 -0.28
CA LEU A 41 3.71 -0.66 0.77
C LEU A 41 3.96 0.54 1.69
N ALA A 42 5.21 0.82 2.03
CA ALA A 42 5.58 1.97 2.85
C ALA A 42 5.27 3.29 2.14
N GLU A 43 5.59 3.40 0.85
CA GLU A 43 5.31 4.58 0.04
C GLU A 43 3.81 4.82 -0.16
N ALA A 44 3.05 3.76 -0.45
CA ALA A 44 1.59 3.83 -0.55
C ALA A 44 0.95 4.29 0.78
N THR A 45 1.45 3.77 1.91
CA THR A 45 0.98 4.17 3.24
C THR A 45 1.33 5.64 3.55
N ALA A 46 2.53 6.08 3.17
CA ALA A 46 2.97 7.46 3.36
C ALA A 46 2.14 8.46 2.54
N SER A 47 1.86 8.17 1.27
CA SER A 47 0.99 9.02 0.42
C SER A 47 -0.43 9.13 0.95
N LEU A 48 -0.96 8.06 1.54
CA LEU A 48 -2.28 8.09 2.19
C LEU A 48 -2.28 8.94 3.46
N ALA A 49 -1.21 8.88 4.26
CA ALA A 49 -1.08 9.72 5.46
C ALA A 49 -0.93 11.22 5.14
N ASP A 50 -0.27 11.56 4.03
CA ASP A 50 -0.12 12.95 3.58
C ASP A 50 -1.45 13.55 3.05
N SER A 51 -2.34 12.69 2.54
CA SER A 51 -3.66 13.10 2.04
C SER A 51 -4.66 13.46 3.16
N ASP A 52 -4.40 13.07 4.41
CA ASP A 52 -5.28 13.31 5.57
C ASP A 52 -5.04 14.67 6.25
N ILE A 53 -3.95 15.38 5.90
CA ILE A 53 -3.50 16.59 6.63
C ILE A 53 -3.90 17.92 5.97
N ASN A 54 -4.78 17.92 4.96
CA ASN A 54 -5.04 19.11 4.14
C ASN A 54 -6.52 19.53 4.05
N GLU A 55 -7.32 19.35 5.11
CA GLU A 55 -8.57 20.10 5.28
C GLU A 55 -8.31 21.38 6.09
N PRO A 56 -8.33 22.58 5.46
CA PRO A 56 -8.39 23.82 6.22
C PRO A 56 -9.74 23.88 6.94
N VAL A 57 -9.72 23.71 8.26
CA VAL A 57 -10.88 23.94 9.13
C VAL A 57 -11.36 25.38 8.89
N PRO A 58 -12.60 25.61 8.41
CA PRO A 58 -13.12 26.96 8.25
C PRO A 58 -13.29 27.56 9.64
N ALA A 59 -12.55 28.63 9.94
CA ALA A 59 -12.79 29.45 11.11
C ALA A 59 -14.17 30.10 10.95
N ILE A 60 -15.08 29.74 11.85
CA ILE A 60 -16.44 30.29 11.99
C ILE A 60 -16.35 31.71 12.55
#